data_AF-A0A7W1D919-F1
#
_entry.id   AF-A0A7W1D919-F1
#
_cell.length_a   1.000
_cell.length_b   1.000
_cell.length_c   1.000
_cell.angle_alpha   90.00
_cell.angle_beta   90.00
_cell.angle_gamma   90.00
#
_symmetry.space_group_name_H-M   'P 1'
#
loop_
_entity.id
_entity.type
_entity.pdbx_description
1 polymer ?
#
loop_
_entity_poly.entity_id
_entity_poly.type
_entity_poly.pdbx_seq_one_letter_code
_entity_poly.pdbx_strand_id
1 'polypeptide(L)'
;IGTTDTEADGPDDVAIPQDEIQLLLEEGEKLVPGFRRARALRVWAGSRPLVKDDKADDADTREMSRAFALIDHKERDGVEHFLTITGGKFTTFRKMAEVTVDKMCAHLRTARRCTTAEEPLPDSGHHRFYWLGARLARREETLNDDQLICECELISRRRLESAMGQRHTQNLDDIRRTLRLAMGPCQGGFCIYRATGILHSVERLDYGAANSALLRFLQERWKGVRPILYGDQLRQARLDDWIFQGLLDVEHLT
;
A
#
# COMPACT_ATOMS: atom_id res chain seq x y z
N ILE A 1 11.86 2.31 9.21
CA ILE A 1 13.21 1.74 9.05
C ILE A 1 13.09 0.50 8.21
N GLY A 2 14.07 0.22 7.36
CA GLY A 2 14.04 -0.85 6.39
C GLY A 2 15.23 -0.71 5.44
N THR A 3 15.54 -1.71 4.63
CA THR A 3 14.83 -2.99 4.45
C THR A 3 15.74 -4.16 4.78
N THR A 4 15.15 -5.32 5.01
CA THR A 4 15.79 -6.63 4.94
C THR A 4 15.74 -7.19 3.52
N ASP A 5 16.53 -8.23 3.27
CA ASP A 5 16.65 -8.91 1.98
C ASP A 5 16.88 -10.39 2.23
N THR A 6 15.81 -11.17 2.04
CA THR A 6 15.76 -12.62 2.25
C THR A 6 15.12 -13.28 1.03
N GLU A 7 15.61 -14.46 0.68
CA GLU A 7 15.02 -15.26 -0.39
C GLU A 7 13.62 -15.73 0.05
N ALA A 8 12.66 -15.64 -0.85
CA ALA A 8 11.27 -15.98 -0.62
C ALA A 8 10.88 -17.11 -1.57
N ASP A 9 10.14 -18.10 -1.06
CA ASP A 9 9.71 -19.26 -1.87
C ASP A 9 8.72 -18.88 -2.98
N GLY A 10 8.06 -17.73 -2.81
CA GLY A 10 7.10 -17.21 -3.79
C GLY A 10 6.66 -15.77 -3.51
N PRO A 11 5.85 -15.18 -4.40
CA PRO A 11 5.39 -13.80 -4.26
C PRO A 11 4.49 -13.57 -3.05
N ASP A 12 3.81 -14.63 -2.59
CA ASP A 12 2.92 -14.61 -1.42
C ASP A 12 3.65 -14.91 -0.10
N ASP A 13 4.93 -15.27 -0.17
CA ASP A 13 5.77 -15.43 1.02
C ASP A 13 6.22 -14.05 1.52
N VAL A 14 5.35 -13.44 2.32
CA VAL A 14 5.51 -12.11 2.90
C VAL A 14 5.45 -12.17 4.43
N ALA A 15 6.03 -13.23 5.00
CA ALA A 15 6.17 -13.35 6.45
C ALA A 15 6.98 -12.16 7.02
N ILE A 16 6.77 -11.89 8.32
CA ILE A 16 7.53 -10.86 9.04
C ILE A 16 8.25 -11.55 10.22
N PRO A 17 9.44 -12.12 9.98
CA PRO A 17 10.22 -12.78 11.01
C PRO A 17 10.62 -11.83 12.15
N GLN A 18 10.67 -12.33 13.38
CA GLN A 18 10.97 -11.51 14.57
C GLN A 18 12.45 -11.06 14.61
N ASP A 19 13.35 -11.90 14.13
CA ASP A 19 14.78 -11.60 13.99
C ASP A 19 15.03 -10.46 13.00
N GLU A 20 14.29 -10.41 11.88
CA GLU A 20 14.36 -9.27 10.95
C GLU A 20 13.92 -7.95 11.60
N ILE A 21 12.85 -7.97 12.41
CA ILE A 21 12.41 -6.79 13.18
C ILE A 21 13.52 -6.36 14.15
N GLN A 22 14.11 -7.32 14.87
CA GLN A 22 15.15 -7.06 15.84
C GLN A 22 16.40 -6.46 15.17
N LEU A 23 16.81 -6.99 14.02
CA LEU A 23 17.88 -6.45 13.20
C LEU A 23 17.61 -4.99 12.81
N LEU A 24 16.42 -4.69 12.28
CA LEU A 24 16.07 -3.32 11.90
C LEU A 24 16.07 -2.36 13.10
N LEU A 25 15.64 -2.82 14.27
CA LEU A 25 15.68 -2.03 15.50
C LEU A 25 17.12 -1.79 15.99
N GLU A 26 18.00 -2.77 15.87
CA GLU A 26 19.44 -2.64 16.19
C GLU A 26 20.16 -1.69 15.24
N GLU A 27 19.96 -1.82 13.92
CA GLU A 27 20.53 -0.90 12.92
C GLU A 27 20.00 0.53 13.12
N GLY A 28 18.74 0.68 13.49
CA GLY A 28 18.16 1.98 13.80
C GLY A 28 18.79 2.65 15.01
N GLU A 29 19.08 1.89 16.07
CA GLU A 29 19.69 2.41 17.29
C GLU A 29 21.11 2.94 17.04
N LYS A 30 21.86 2.31 16.13
CA LYS A 30 23.21 2.77 15.73
C LYS A 30 23.17 4.16 15.06
N LEU A 31 22.11 4.44 14.30
CA LEU A 31 21.95 5.70 13.56
C LEU A 31 21.30 6.79 14.40
N VAL A 32 20.32 6.43 15.22
CA VAL A 32 19.53 7.37 16.02
C VAL A 32 19.43 6.84 17.45
N PRO A 33 20.20 7.38 18.41
CA PRO A 33 20.13 6.95 19.80
C PRO A 33 18.72 7.07 20.37
N GLY A 34 18.21 5.99 20.97
CA GLY A 34 16.85 5.88 21.49
C GLY A 34 15.80 5.45 20.48
N PHE A 35 16.18 5.13 19.24
CA PHE A 35 15.26 4.64 18.20
C PHE A 35 14.43 3.44 18.67
N ARG A 36 15.02 2.50 19.42
CA ARG A 36 14.30 1.32 19.94
C ARG A 36 13.18 1.66 20.92
N ARG A 37 13.24 2.83 21.55
CA ARG A 37 12.18 3.33 22.44
C ARG A 37 11.04 3.99 21.67
N ALA A 38 11.24 4.33 20.40
CA ALA A 38 10.19 4.88 19.57
C ALA A 38 9.10 3.81 19.34
N ARG A 39 7.84 4.25 19.40
CA ARG A 39 6.69 3.38 19.15
C ARG A 39 6.63 3.00 17.67
N ALA A 40 6.90 1.75 17.35
CA ALA A 40 6.58 1.20 16.03
C ALA A 40 5.04 1.10 15.89
N LEU A 41 4.49 1.70 14.83
CA LEU A 41 3.04 1.69 14.59
C LEU A 41 2.58 0.49 13.78
N ARG A 42 3.44 0.04 12.86
CA ARG A 42 3.16 -1.06 11.92
C ARG A 42 4.45 -1.55 11.26
N VAL A 43 4.49 -2.84 10.96
CA VAL A 43 5.45 -3.49 10.05
C VAL A 43 4.72 -4.02 8.81
N TRP A 44 5.45 -4.15 7.72
CA TRP A 44 4.97 -4.76 6.48
C TRP A 44 6.15 -5.41 5.75
N ALA A 45 5.85 -6.44 4.97
CA ALA A 45 6.78 -7.10 4.06
C ALA A 45 6.23 -7.03 2.63
N GLY A 46 7.08 -7.32 1.66
CA GLY A 46 6.71 -7.43 0.25
C GLY A 46 7.82 -8.09 -0.54
N SER A 47 7.44 -8.99 -1.44
CA SER A 47 8.37 -9.68 -2.32
C SER A 47 8.80 -8.80 -3.49
N ARG A 48 10.08 -8.93 -3.90
CA ARG A 48 10.65 -8.23 -5.05
C ARG A 48 10.75 -9.22 -6.21
N PRO A 49 10.08 -8.97 -7.36
CA PRO A 49 10.18 -9.85 -8.52
C PRO A 49 11.52 -9.62 -9.24
N LEU A 50 12.60 -10.18 -8.69
CA LEU A 50 13.93 -10.11 -9.27
C LEU A 50 14.08 -11.19 -10.34
N VAL A 51 14.63 -10.81 -11.49
CA VAL A 51 14.85 -11.72 -12.62
C VAL A 51 16.35 -11.93 -12.75
N LYS A 52 16.79 -13.20 -12.72
CA LYS A 52 18.16 -13.55 -13.11
C LYS A 52 18.26 -13.40 -14.62
N ASP A 53 19.26 -12.66 -15.07
CA ASP A 53 19.70 -12.75 -16.46
C ASP A 53 20.56 -14.02 -16.52
N ASP A 54 20.26 -14.98 -17.40
CA ASP A 54 21.00 -16.25 -17.54
C ASP A 54 22.50 -16.05 -17.90
N LYS A 55 22.95 -14.80 -18.02
CA LYS A 55 24.32 -14.38 -18.31
C LYS A 55 25.08 -13.82 -17.09
N ALA A 56 24.49 -13.75 -15.90
CA ALA A 56 25.14 -13.24 -14.70
C ALA A 56 25.37 -14.36 -13.67
N ASP A 57 26.63 -14.58 -13.29
CA ASP A 57 27.07 -15.62 -12.35
C ASP A 57 26.39 -15.50 -10.96
N ASP A 58 26.21 -16.67 -10.34
CA ASP A 58 25.26 -17.00 -9.28
C ASP A 58 25.61 -16.49 -7.85
N ALA A 59 26.39 -15.42 -7.71
CA ALA A 59 27.10 -15.14 -6.45
C ALA A 59 26.55 -14.02 -5.53
N ASP A 60 25.56 -13.22 -5.92
CA ASP A 60 25.05 -12.18 -5.01
C ASP A 60 23.60 -11.77 -5.29
N THR A 61 22.65 -12.19 -4.44
CA THR A 61 21.22 -11.84 -4.54
C THR A 61 20.97 -10.32 -4.41
N ARG A 62 21.91 -9.57 -3.82
CA ARG A 62 21.84 -8.09 -3.77
C ARG A 62 22.20 -7.42 -5.10
N GLU A 63 22.93 -8.11 -5.97
CA GLU A 63 23.37 -7.65 -7.29
C GLU A 63 22.55 -8.23 -8.45
N MET A 64 21.60 -9.13 -8.19
CA MET A 64 20.61 -9.54 -9.19
C MET A 64 20.00 -8.31 -9.86
N SER A 65 20.17 -8.23 -11.18
CA SER A 65 20.18 -6.95 -11.89
C SER A 65 18.89 -6.16 -11.62
N ARG A 66 19.04 -4.95 -11.08
CA ARG A 66 17.94 -4.01 -10.79
C ARG A 66 17.30 -3.41 -12.05
N ALA A 67 17.62 -3.96 -13.22
CA ALA A 67 17.04 -3.62 -14.50
C ALA A 67 15.68 -4.31 -14.66
N PHE A 68 14.83 -3.76 -15.51
CA PHE A 68 13.63 -4.48 -15.95
C PHE A 68 13.97 -5.34 -17.16
N ALA A 69 13.29 -6.47 -17.31
CA ALA A 69 13.39 -7.35 -18.47
C ALA A 69 12.07 -7.31 -19.24
N LEU A 70 12.15 -7.10 -20.55
CA LEU A 70 11.02 -7.22 -21.48
C LEU A 70 11.19 -8.51 -22.29
N ILE A 71 10.33 -9.48 -22.05
CA ILE A 71 10.32 -10.77 -22.73
C ILE A 71 9.32 -10.70 -23.88
N ASP A 72 9.82 -10.90 -25.11
CA ASP A 72 8.99 -11.08 -26.29
C ASP A 72 8.68 -12.56 -26.52
N HIS A 73 7.45 -12.97 -26.24
CA HIS A 73 7.05 -14.37 -26.38
C HIS A 73 6.92 -14.81 -27.85
N LYS A 74 6.92 -13.89 -28.82
CA LYS A 74 7.03 -14.25 -30.23
C LYS A 74 8.42 -14.79 -30.55
N GLU A 75 9.45 -14.13 -30.04
CA GLU A 75 10.86 -14.51 -30.25
C GLU A 75 11.24 -15.74 -29.41
N ARG A 76 10.76 -15.80 -28.17
CA ARG A 76 11.08 -16.88 -27.22
C ARG A 76 10.25 -18.15 -27.43
N ASP A 77 8.94 -17.99 -27.59
CA ASP A 77 7.95 -19.06 -27.46
C ASP A 77 7.07 -19.23 -28.72
N GLY A 78 7.23 -18.37 -29.74
CA GLY A 78 6.41 -18.38 -30.97
C GLY A 78 4.99 -17.81 -30.79
N VAL A 79 4.68 -17.18 -29.65
CA VAL A 79 3.35 -16.64 -29.34
C VAL A 79 3.28 -15.16 -29.71
N GLU A 80 2.47 -14.82 -30.71
CA GLU A 80 2.30 -13.43 -31.15
C GLU A 80 1.55 -12.56 -30.14
N HIS A 81 1.84 -11.26 -30.13
CA HIS A 81 1.15 -10.25 -29.32
C HIS A 81 1.16 -10.51 -27.82
N PHE A 82 2.16 -11.25 -27.33
CA PHE A 82 2.33 -11.52 -25.91
C PHE A 82 3.70 -11.05 -25.44
N LEU A 83 3.69 -10.09 -24.50
CA LEU A 83 4.88 -9.49 -23.90
C LEU A 83 4.78 -9.59 -22.38
N THR A 84 5.89 -9.93 -21.73
CA THR A 84 6.01 -9.87 -20.27
C THR A 84 7.06 -8.83 -19.88
N ILE A 85 6.68 -7.91 -18.98
CA ILE A 85 7.59 -6.95 -18.35
C ILE A 85 7.73 -7.32 -16.87
N THR A 86 8.96 -7.50 -16.40
CA THR A 86 9.25 -7.92 -15.03
C THR A 86 10.55 -7.27 -14.52
N GLY A 87 10.81 -7.32 -13.22
CA GLY A 87 11.90 -6.60 -12.58
C GLY A 87 11.69 -5.08 -12.53
N GLY A 88 12.79 -4.33 -12.57
CA GLY A 88 12.77 -2.88 -12.50
C GLY A 88 12.38 -2.31 -11.13
N LYS A 89 12.09 -1.01 -11.09
CA LYS A 89 11.72 -0.27 -9.88
C LYS A 89 10.48 0.56 -10.13
N PHE A 90 9.80 0.91 -9.04
CA PHE A 90 8.74 1.93 -9.11
C PHE A 90 9.25 3.24 -9.73
N THR A 91 10.51 3.64 -9.50
CA THR A 91 11.08 4.85 -10.12
C THR A 91 11.27 4.75 -11.63
N THR A 92 11.30 3.55 -12.20
CA THR A 92 11.47 3.32 -13.65
C THR A 92 10.18 2.93 -14.35
N PHE A 93 9.04 2.91 -13.65
CA PHE A 93 7.76 2.39 -14.15
C PHE A 93 7.32 3.04 -15.46
N ARG A 94 7.48 4.37 -15.61
CA ARG A 94 7.12 5.10 -16.84
C ARG A 94 7.94 4.61 -18.03
N LYS A 95 9.26 4.42 -17.86
CA LYS A 95 10.12 3.92 -18.94
C LYS A 95 9.83 2.45 -19.25
N MET A 96 9.52 1.64 -18.23
CA MET A 96 9.07 0.25 -18.43
C MET A 96 7.79 0.20 -19.27
N ALA A 97 6.82 1.06 -18.99
CA ALA A 97 5.59 1.16 -19.78
C ALA A 97 5.88 1.62 -21.23
N GLU A 98 6.72 2.64 -21.41
CA GLU A 98 7.14 3.13 -22.72
C GLU A 98 7.76 2.02 -23.57
N VAL A 99 8.78 1.29 -23.07
CA VAL A 99 9.42 0.22 -23.87
C VAL A 99 8.46 -0.92 -24.20
N THR A 100 7.54 -1.24 -23.27
CA THR A 100 6.56 -2.33 -23.44
C THR A 100 5.55 -1.97 -24.53
N VAL A 101 5.02 -0.74 -24.48
CA VAL A 101 4.06 -0.24 -25.46
C VAL A 101 4.72 -0.04 -26.82
N ASP A 102 5.96 0.46 -26.88
CA ASP A 102 6.70 0.61 -28.15
C ASP A 102 6.90 -0.75 -28.84
N LYS A 103 7.26 -1.81 -28.09
CA LYS A 103 7.38 -3.18 -28.63
C LYS A 103 6.02 -3.72 -29.09
N MET A 104 4.94 -3.45 -28.37
CA MET A 104 3.58 -3.84 -28.77
C MET A 104 3.12 -3.09 -30.04
N CYS A 105 3.43 -1.79 -30.16
CA CYS A 105 3.18 -1.00 -31.36
C CYS A 105 3.86 -1.62 -32.60
N ALA A 106 5.10 -2.11 -32.44
CA ALA A 106 5.80 -2.83 -33.51
C ALA A 106 5.09 -4.14 -33.91
N HIS A 107 4.64 -4.94 -32.92
CA HIS A 107 3.84 -6.14 -33.17
C HIS A 107 2.54 -5.84 -33.92
N LEU A 108 1.83 -4.77 -33.52
CA LEU A 108 0.56 -4.33 -34.12
C LEU A 108 0.73 -3.48 -35.39
N ARG A 109 1.96 -3.29 -35.87
CA ARG A 109 2.29 -2.46 -37.04
C ARG A 109 1.67 -1.06 -36.97
N THR A 110 1.64 -0.49 -35.76
CA THR A 110 1.09 0.84 -35.48
C THR A 110 2.22 1.76 -35.02
N ALA A 111 2.28 2.97 -35.55
CA ALA A 111 3.24 3.98 -35.12
C ALA A 111 2.54 5.05 -34.26
N ARG A 112 2.90 5.15 -32.98
CA ARG A 112 2.48 6.22 -32.08
C ARG A 112 3.68 6.70 -31.28
N ARG A 113 3.88 8.01 -31.21
CA ARG A 113 4.90 8.61 -30.35
C ARG A 113 4.47 8.48 -28.89
N CYS A 114 5.35 8.03 -28.01
CA CYS A 114 5.11 8.07 -26.57
C CYS A 114 5.15 9.53 -26.07
N THR A 115 4.10 9.96 -25.38
CA THR A 115 3.97 11.30 -24.78
C THR A 115 3.99 11.28 -23.25
N THR A 116 4.16 10.11 -22.63
CA THR A 116 3.98 9.91 -21.18
C THR A 116 4.97 10.70 -20.30
N ALA A 117 6.07 11.20 -20.88
CA ALA A 117 7.00 12.08 -20.17
C ALA A 117 6.50 13.52 -20.04
N GLU A 118 5.58 13.93 -20.92
CA GLU A 118 5.02 15.28 -21.02
C GLU A 118 3.59 15.33 -20.42
N GLU A 119 2.91 14.18 -20.35
CA GLU A 119 1.55 14.05 -19.81
C GLU A 119 1.53 14.10 -18.27
N PRO A 120 0.84 15.06 -17.64
CA PRO A 120 0.69 15.07 -16.19
C PRO A 120 -0.20 13.91 -15.72
N LEU A 121 0.12 13.34 -14.56
CA LEU A 121 -0.79 12.40 -13.90
C LEU A 121 -2.10 13.10 -13.50
N PRO A 122 -3.22 12.34 -13.40
CA PRO A 122 -4.45 12.86 -12.83
C PRO A 122 -4.22 13.63 -11.52
N ASP A 123 -4.96 14.72 -11.33
CA ASP A 123 -4.86 15.64 -10.18
C ASP A 123 -3.50 16.34 -9.98
N SER A 124 -2.56 16.18 -10.91
CA SER A 124 -1.21 16.77 -10.83
C SER A 124 -0.97 17.95 -11.79
N GLY A 125 -1.99 18.39 -12.53
CA GLY A 125 -1.89 19.47 -13.52
C GLY A 125 -1.57 20.85 -12.93
N HIS A 126 -1.68 21.02 -11.61
CA HIS A 126 -1.28 22.27 -10.93
C HIS A 126 0.24 22.37 -10.69
N HIS A 127 1.02 21.35 -11.04
CA HIS A 127 2.48 21.29 -10.88
C HIS A 127 2.99 21.63 -9.47
N ARG A 128 2.17 21.36 -8.43
CA ARG A 128 2.57 21.56 -7.04
C ARG A 128 3.09 20.25 -6.47
N PHE A 129 4.28 20.31 -5.86
CA PHE A 129 4.79 19.18 -5.11
C PHE A 129 3.99 18.97 -3.82
N TYR A 130 3.90 17.71 -3.39
CA TYR A 130 3.38 17.41 -2.07
C TYR A 130 4.26 18.04 -0.99
N TRP A 131 3.64 18.59 0.03
CA TRP A 131 4.30 19.10 1.23
C TRP A 131 3.56 18.62 2.47
N LEU A 132 4.26 18.50 3.60
CA LEU A 132 3.78 17.77 4.77
C LEU A 132 2.43 18.27 5.32
N GLY A 133 2.23 19.59 5.37
CA GLY A 133 1.00 20.20 5.89
C GLY A 133 -0.13 20.33 4.86
N ALA A 134 0.02 19.81 3.64
CA ALA A 134 -1.01 19.91 2.60
C ALA A 134 -2.37 19.34 3.06
N ARG A 135 -2.35 18.34 3.94
CA ARG A 135 -3.56 17.72 4.49
C ARG A 135 -4.22 18.57 5.57
N LEU A 136 -3.41 19.25 6.40
CA LEU A 136 -3.91 20.18 7.40
C LEU A 136 -4.51 21.41 6.72
N ALA A 137 -3.80 22.02 5.76
CA ALA A 137 -4.30 23.16 5.02
C ALA A 137 -5.68 22.88 4.37
N ARG A 138 -5.81 21.73 3.70
CA ARG A 138 -7.10 21.29 3.12
C ARG A 138 -8.19 21.08 4.19
N ARG A 139 -7.81 20.65 5.39
CA ARG A 139 -8.77 20.44 6.47
C ARG A 139 -9.23 21.77 7.07
N GLU A 140 -8.31 22.73 7.23
CA GLU A 140 -8.60 24.07 7.75
C GLU A 140 -9.63 24.81 6.90
N GLU A 141 -9.63 24.60 5.58
CA GLU A 141 -10.62 25.16 4.64
C GLU A 141 -12.08 24.71 4.93
N THR A 142 -12.28 23.58 5.61
CA THR A 142 -13.61 22.96 5.81
C THR A 142 -13.85 22.55 7.27
N LEU A 143 -13.11 23.15 8.21
CA LEU A 143 -13.01 22.67 9.59
C LEU A 143 -14.37 22.51 10.27
N ASN A 144 -15.30 23.42 10.01
CA ASN A 144 -16.63 23.45 10.62
C ASN A 144 -17.74 22.87 9.71
N ASP A 145 -17.46 22.65 8.42
CA ASP A 145 -18.48 22.34 7.40
C ASP A 145 -18.50 20.87 6.97
N ASP A 146 -17.48 20.10 7.35
CA ASP A 146 -17.34 18.69 6.97
C ASP A 146 -16.93 17.85 8.18
N GLN A 147 -17.61 16.72 8.37
CA GLN A 147 -17.36 15.82 9.49
C GLN A 147 -15.98 15.17 9.35
N LEU A 148 -15.18 15.24 10.41
CA LEU A 148 -13.91 14.52 10.46
C LEU A 148 -14.16 13.03 10.76
N ILE A 149 -13.73 12.14 9.88
CA ILE A 149 -13.87 10.67 10.04
C ILE A 149 -12.60 10.03 10.57
N CYS A 150 -11.42 10.44 10.09
CA CYS A 150 -10.14 9.96 10.60
C CYS A 150 -9.31 11.15 11.08
N GLU A 151 -9.18 11.25 12.40
CA GLU A 151 -8.46 12.31 13.10
C GLU A 151 -6.96 12.22 12.83
N CYS A 152 -6.41 11.00 12.80
CA CYS A 152 -4.97 10.81 12.64
C CYS A 152 -4.44 11.20 11.24
N GLU A 153 -5.29 11.14 10.22
CA GLU A 153 -4.89 11.35 8.82
C GLU A 153 -5.66 12.52 8.18
N LEU A 154 -6.45 13.25 8.99
CA LEU A 154 -7.26 14.41 8.63
C LEU A 154 -8.22 14.15 7.45
N ILE A 155 -8.91 13.01 7.51
CA ILE A 155 -9.85 12.58 6.45
C ILE A 155 -11.26 12.97 6.84
N SER A 156 -11.87 13.83 6.02
CA SER A 156 -13.25 14.24 6.18
C SER A 156 -14.23 13.30 5.48
N ARG A 157 -15.52 13.39 5.82
CA ARG A 157 -16.59 12.55 5.27
C ARG A 157 -16.70 12.74 3.77
N ARG A 158 -16.75 13.98 3.28
CA ARG A 158 -16.84 14.27 1.84
C ARG A 158 -15.70 13.64 1.05
N ARG A 159 -14.47 13.71 1.57
CA ARG A 159 -13.30 13.10 0.92
C ARG A 159 -13.39 11.58 0.90
N LEU A 160 -13.87 10.98 2.00
CA LEU A 160 -14.06 9.54 2.09
C LEU A 160 -15.10 9.05 1.07
N GLU A 161 -16.27 9.71 1.03
CA GLU A 161 -17.35 9.40 0.08
C GLU A 161 -16.90 9.59 -1.37
N SER A 162 -16.18 10.68 -1.66
CA SER A 162 -15.62 10.93 -2.99
C SER A 162 -14.63 9.85 -3.41
N ALA A 163 -13.75 9.40 -2.51
CA ALA A 163 -12.80 8.34 -2.83
C ALA A 163 -13.49 6.97 -3.03
N MET A 164 -14.53 6.68 -2.25
CA MET A 164 -15.35 5.47 -2.43
C MET A 164 -16.05 5.50 -3.79
N GLY A 165 -16.80 6.57 -4.07
CA GLY A 165 -17.53 6.73 -5.32
C GLY A 165 -16.65 6.82 -6.58
N GLN A 166 -15.38 7.21 -6.47
CA GLN A 166 -14.44 7.16 -7.61
C GLN A 166 -13.85 5.77 -7.84
N ARG A 167 -13.66 4.99 -6.76
CA ARG A 167 -13.02 3.67 -6.83
C ARG A 167 -14.04 2.55 -7.07
N HIS A 168 -15.29 2.74 -6.67
CA HIS A 168 -16.34 1.72 -6.69
C HIS A 168 -15.86 0.40 -6.08
N THR A 169 -15.24 0.49 -4.89
CA THR A 169 -14.61 -0.64 -4.21
C THR A 169 -15.29 -0.96 -2.89
N GLN A 170 -15.47 -2.26 -2.63
CA GLN A 170 -15.93 -2.78 -1.33
C GLN A 170 -14.77 -3.02 -0.37
N ASN A 171 -13.54 -2.73 -0.78
CA ASN A 171 -12.34 -2.99 0.01
C ASN A 171 -11.80 -1.71 0.64
N LEU A 172 -11.93 -1.60 1.97
CA LEU A 172 -11.41 -0.47 2.73
C LEU A 172 -9.89 -0.30 2.61
N ASP A 173 -9.14 -1.34 2.22
CA ASP A 173 -7.70 -1.22 1.92
C ASP A 173 -7.41 -0.39 0.66
N ASP A 174 -8.30 -0.38 -0.34
CA ASP A 174 -8.16 0.50 -1.51
C ASP A 174 -8.33 1.97 -1.12
N ILE A 175 -9.29 2.23 -0.23
CA ILE A 175 -9.52 3.55 0.33
C ILE A 175 -8.34 3.97 1.21
N ARG A 176 -7.76 3.04 1.99
CA ARG A 176 -6.51 3.28 2.71
C ARG A 176 -5.37 3.67 1.77
N ARG A 177 -5.16 2.94 0.67
CA ARG A 177 -4.10 3.26 -0.31
C ARG A 177 -4.30 4.64 -0.94
N THR A 178 -5.55 5.07 -1.10
CA THR A 178 -5.91 6.36 -1.70
C THR A 178 -5.80 7.52 -0.72
N LEU A 179 -6.39 7.39 0.47
CA LEU A 179 -6.55 8.49 1.44
C LEU A 179 -5.67 8.40 2.67
N ARG A 180 -4.92 7.30 2.82
CA ARG A 180 -4.23 6.91 4.05
C ARG A 180 -5.17 6.64 5.23
N LEU A 181 -6.41 6.24 4.96
CA LEU A 181 -7.39 5.87 5.99
C LEU A 181 -6.79 4.91 7.01
N ALA A 182 -6.83 5.27 8.30
CA ALA A 182 -6.31 4.48 9.41
C ALA A 182 -4.80 4.18 9.35
N MET A 183 -3.99 4.97 8.62
CA MET A 183 -2.53 4.81 8.63
C MET A 183 -1.83 5.48 9.83
N GLY A 184 -2.57 6.25 10.63
CA GLY A 184 -2.02 6.94 11.79
C GLY A 184 -1.95 6.07 13.06
N PRO A 185 -1.62 6.67 14.22
CA PRO A 185 -1.27 5.93 15.42
C PRO A 185 -2.33 4.97 15.97
N CYS A 186 -3.62 5.24 15.75
CA CYS A 186 -4.71 4.36 16.17
C CYS A 186 -4.90 3.13 15.26
N GLN A 187 -4.20 3.04 14.13
CA GLN A 187 -4.31 1.96 13.14
C GLN A 187 -5.74 1.60 12.67
N GLY A 188 -6.73 2.46 12.93
CA GLY A 188 -8.13 2.23 12.57
C GLY A 188 -9.10 2.18 13.74
N GLY A 189 -8.61 2.17 15.00
CA GLY A 189 -9.42 2.06 16.21
C GLY A 189 -10.68 2.93 16.23
N PHE A 190 -10.56 4.20 15.83
CA PHE A 190 -11.66 5.16 15.95
C PHE A 190 -12.42 5.44 14.65
N CYS A 191 -11.80 5.20 13.50
CA CYS A 191 -12.35 5.65 12.21
C CYS A 191 -12.93 4.53 11.37
N ILE A 192 -12.48 3.28 11.54
CA ILE A 192 -12.78 2.24 10.54
C ILE A 192 -14.23 1.75 10.58
N TYR A 193 -14.84 1.61 11.76
CA TYR A 193 -16.25 1.23 11.85
C TYR A 193 -17.15 2.33 11.27
N ARG A 194 -16.81 3.61 11.48
CA ARG A 194 -17.48 4.77 10.87
C ARG A 194 -17.34 4.74 9.35
N ALA A 195 -16.12 4.49 8.86
CA ALA A 195 -15.85 4.37 7.43
C ALA A 195 -16.58 3.19 6.80
N THR A 196 -16.74 2.08 7.53
CA THR A 196 -17.52 0.91 7.09
C THR A 196 -18.99 1.26 6.93
N GLY A 197 -19.58 1.97 7.90
CA GLY A 197 -20.97 2.46 7.78
C GLY A 197 -21.17 3.42 6.61
N ILE A 198 -20.18 4.29 6.34
CA ILE A 198 -20.21 5.17 5.16
C ILE A 198 -20.10 4.35 3.88
N LEU A 199 -19.18 3.38 3.81
CA LEU A 199 -19.01 2.49 2.67
C LEU A 199 -20.31 1.75 2.34
N HIS A 200 -20.95 1.18 3.37
CA HIS A 200 -22.24 0.53 3.26
C HIS A 200 -23.28 1.43 2.59
N SER A 201 -23.34 2.72 2.98
CA SER A 201 -24.28 3.68 2.40
C SER A 201 -23.94 4.11 0.97
N VAL A 202 -22.65 4.38 0.67
CA VAL A 202 -22.20 4.91 -0.62
C VAL A 202 -22.28 3.84 -1.71
N GLU A 203 -21.77 2.64 -1.41
CA GLU A 203 -21.74 1.53 -2.36
C GLU A 203 -23.00 0.64 -2.28
N ARG A 204 -23.95 0.99 -1.40
CA ARG A 204 -25.20 0.25 -1.19
C ARG A 204 -24.97 -1.24 -0.91
N LEU A 205 -24.00 -1.53 -0.04
CA LEU A 205 -23.67 -2.90 0.35
C LEU A 205 -24.80 -3.49 1.19
N ASP A 206 -24.96 -4.81 1.19
CA ASP A 206 -25.70 -5.46 2.27
C ASP A 206 -24.85 -5.50 3.56
N TYR A 207 -25.45 -5.99 4.64
CA TYR A 207 -24.76 -6.07 5.93
C TYR A 207 -23.59 -7.07 5.90
N GLY A 208 -23.72 -8.19 5.19
CA GLY A 208 -22.68 -9.22 5.12
C GLY A 208 -21.43 -8.74 4.39
N ALA A 209 -21.60 -8.01 3.28
CA ALA A 209 -20.52 -7.38 2.55
C ALA A 209 -19.84 -6.27 3.36
N ALA A 210 -20.61 -5.46 4.10
CA ALA A 210 -20.06 -4.43 4.99
C ALA A 210 -19.25 -5.06 6.16
N ASN A 211 -19.79 -6.12 6.79
CA ASN A 211 -19.11 -6.89 7.83
C ASN A 211 -17.81 -7.49 7.30
N SER A 212 -17.88 -8.13 6.13
CA SER A 212 -16.71 -8.70 5.45
C SER A 212 -15.63 -7.66 5.15
N ALA A 213 -16.02 -6.45 4.73
CA ALA A 213 -15.09 -5.36 4.48
C ALA A 213 -14.37 -4.89 5.77
N LEU A 214 -15.12 -4.77 6.88
CA LEU A 214 -14.56 -4.42 8.19
C LEU A 214 -13.60 -5.51 8.70
N LEU A 215 -14.04 -6.77 8.72
CA LEU A 215 -13.24 -7.90 9.21
C LEU A 215 -11.96 -8.07 8.42
N ARG A 216 -12.05 -8.02 7.08
CA ARG A 216 -10.87 -8.08 6.20
C ARG A 216 -9.89 -6.96 6.54
N PHE A 217 -10.38 -5.74 6.72
CA PHE A 217 -9.52 -4.61 7.06
C PHE A 217 -8.84 -4.80 8.41
N LEU A 218 -9.57 -5.19 9.45
CA LEU A 218 -9.02 -5.44 10.79
C LEU A 218 -7.95 -6.53 10.74
N GLN A 219 -8.18 -7.61 9.99
CA GLN A 219 -7.19 -8.68 9.80
C GLN A 219 -5.93 -8.17 9.09
N GLU A 220 -6.08 -7.36 8.04
CA GLU A 220 -4.94 -6.75 7.35
C GLU A 220 -4.17 -5.76 8.24
N ARG A 221 -4.83 -5.08 9.18
CA ARG A 221 -4.15 -4.26 10.18
C ARG A 221 -3.41 -5.11 11.20
N TRP A 222 -4.05 -6.16 11.69
CA TRP A 222 -3.49 -7.06 12.68
C TRP A 222 -2.20 -7.72 12.22
N LYS A 223 -2.13 -8.17 10.96
CA LYS A 223 -0.89 -8.73 10.35
C LYS A 223 0.34 -7.84 10.56
N GLY A 224 0.16 -6.52 10.45
CA GLY A 224 1.26 -5.56 10.60
C GLY A 224 1.47 -5.04 12.02
N VAL A 225 0.55 -5.29 12.96
CA VAL A 225 0.66 -4.84 14.36
C VAL A 225 1.12 -5.96 15.28
N ARG A 226 0.63 -7.19 15.05
CA ARG A 226 0.95 -8.37 15.87
C ARG A 226 2.45 -8.58 16.10
N PRO A 227 3.34 -8.42 15.11
CA PRO A 227 4.76 -8.67 15.31
C PRO A 227 5.47 -7.63 16.20
N ILE A 228 4.81 -6.53 16.53
CA ILE A 228 5.39 -5.39 17.27
C ILE A 228 4.55 -5.02 18.52
N LEU A 229 3.93 -6.02 19.15
CA LEU A 229 3.09 -5.85 20.34
C LEU A 229 3.93 -5.66 21.61
N TYR A 230 4.56 -4.49 21.74
CA TYR A 230 5.29 -4.10 22.93
C TYR A 230 5.08 -2.62 23.26
N GLY A 231 5.34 -2.24 24.51
CA GLY A 231 5.23 -0.86 24.97
C GLY A 231 3.87 -0.22 24.68
N ASP A 232 3.89 1.00 24.15
CA ASP A 232 2.67 1.75 23.82
C ASP A 232 1.86 1.14 22.66
N GLN A 233 2.50 0.35 21.80
CA GLN A 233 1.79 -0.32 20.72
C GLN A 233 0.88 -1.43 21.25
N LEU A 234 1.32 -2.16 22.28
CA LEU A 234 0.46 -3.13 22.97
C LEU A 234 -0.73 -2.45 23.67
N ARG A 235 -0.50 -1.30 24.30
CA ARG A 235 -1.57 -0.51 24.93
C ARG A 235 -2.62 -0.07 23.92
N GLN A 236 -2.21 0.44 22.77
CA GLN A 236 -3.13 0.78 21.68
C GLN A 236 -3.87 -0.45 21.18
N ALA A 237 -3.18 -1.55 20.90
CA ALA A 237 -3.80 -2.77 20.40
C ALA A 237 -4.86 -3.31 21.38
N ARG A 238 -4.62 -3.21 22.69
CA ARG A 238 -5.62 -3.58 23.71
C ARG A 238 -6.83 -2.66 23.73
N LEU A 239 -6.63 -1.36 23.51
CA LEU A 239 -7.75 -0.42 23.38
C LEU A 239 -8.58 -0.73 22.12
N ASP A 240 -7.93 -0.97 20.99
CA ASP A 240 -8.60 -1.33 19.74
C ASP A 240 -9.38 -2.64 19.91
N ASP A 241 -8.78 -3.65 20.57
CA ASP A 241 -9.44 -4.91 20.90
C ASP A 241 -10.69 -4.72 21.78
N TRP A 242 -10.65 -3.84 22.80
CA TRP A 242 -11.85 -3.49 23.57
C TRP A 242 -12.93 -2.80 22.74
N ILE A 243 -12.55 -1.95 21.79
CA ILE A 243 -13.51 -1.31 20.89
C ILE A 243 -14.16 -2.36 19.98
N PHE A 244 -13.37 -3.19 19.31
CA PHE A 244 -13.88 -4.09 18.29
C PHE A 244 -14.50 -5.37 18.87
N GLN A 245 -13.83 -6.04 19.79
CA GLN A 245 -14.36 -7.27 20.39
C GLN A 245 -15.28 -6.95 21.58
N GLY A 246 -14.88 -6.04 22.46
CA GLY A 246 -15.64 -5.76 23.68
C GLY A 246 -16.95 -4.99 23.45
N LEU A 247 -16.95 -3.99 22.56
CA LEU A 247 -18.10 -3.12 22.34
C LEU A 247 -18.88 -3.47 21.06
N LEU A 248 -18.16 -3.70 19.96
CA LEU A 248 -18.77 -3.94 18.65
C LEU A 248 -18.99 -5.43 18.36
N ASP A 249 -18.46 -6.33 19.20
CA ASP A 249 -18.60 -7.78 19.09
C ASP A 249 -18.28 -8.32 17.69
N VAL A 250 -17.20 -7.82 17.08
CA VAL A 250 -16.92 -8.06 15.66
C VAL A 250 -16.68 -9.53 15.33
N GLU A 251 -16.23 -10.35 16.30
CA GLU A 251 -16.02 -11.78 16.12
C GLU A 251 -17.31 -12.57 15.81
N HIS A 252 -18.48 -12.00 16.15
CA HIS A 252 -19.78 -12.60 15.89
C HIS A 252 -20.49 -12.00 14.65
N LEU A 253 -19.81 -11.14 13.88
CA LEU A 253 -20.36 -10.63 12.62
C LEU A 253 -20.43 -11.74 11.58
N THR A 254 -21.65 -12.09 11.17
CA THR A 254 -21.94 -12.99 10.04
C THR A 254 -22.03 -12.24 8.72
#